data_AF-A0A127T1I7-F1
#
_entry.id   AF-A0A127T1I7-F1
#
_cell.length_a   1.000
_cell.length_b   1.000
_cell.length_c   1.000
_cell.angle_alpha   90.00
_cell.angle_beta   90.00
_cell.angle_gamma   90.00
#
_symmetry.space_group_name_H-M   'P 1'
#
loop_
_entity.id
_entity.type
_entity.pdbx_description
1 polymer ?
#
loop_
_entity_poly.entity_id
_entity_poly.type
_entity_poly.pdbx_seq_one_letter_code
_entity_poly.pdbx_strand_id
1 'polypeptide(L)'
;AYRSVIEAVEGPGRVPTTSPYDKSRLRWRLMGLLPEALDNPLFAPLARYLRDDDEQRKHYQLAERLADLFDQYQVYRADWLNAWEAGDDILTLAGNRQLPVPEEQRWQPALWRMIGADLGQEQAHSHRGAVHRRFIAAAKELTERPDTLPPRIVIFGISSLPRQTLEVLASLAGISEVVLCLLNPCRFYWGEIIETQEVLRRYARQQRRKGMPAELHHSPEQLHLHAHPLLEAWGKQGRDYLQLLSEHDNTDVAAMSALLDQSVDLFLSPPTDTLLGQLQDDILHLRPVAETRELWPALTLQHDASIRFHCCHSPQRELEVLHDQLLAAFAEDATLEPRDIMVMVPDINDYAPYID
;
A
#
# COMPACT_ATOMS: atom_id res chain seq x y z
N ALA A 1 -16.60 10.77 3.86
CA ALA A 1 -16.01 10.38 5.16
C ALA A 1 -15.45 11.59 5.89
N TYR A 2 -14.26 12.09 5.55
CA TYR A 2 -13.59 13.18 6.28
C TYR A 2 -14.46 14.39 6.56
N ARG A 3 -14.94 15.05 5.50
CA ARG A 3 -15.85 16.19 5.60
C ARG A 3 -17.12 15.85 6.38
N SER A 4 -17.79 14.73 6.05
CA SER A 4 -19.02 14.28 6.72
C SER A 4 -18.88 14.18 8.25
N VAL A 5 -17.77 13.60 8.72
CA VAL A 5 -17.52 13.40 10.16
C VAL A 5 -17.09 14.69 10.83
N ILE A 6 -16.15 15.43 10.23
CA ILE A 6 -15.66 16.69 10.81
C ILE A 6 -16.78 17.72 10.87
N GLU A 7 -17.58 17.87 9.81
CA GLU A 7 -18.68 18.86 9.79
C GLU A 7 -19.85 18.48 10.71
N ALA A 8 -20.03 17.18 11.01
CA ALA A 8 -21.04 16.75 11.99
C ALA A 8 -20.71 17.21 13.42
N VAL A 9 -19.42 17.38 13.73
CA VAL A 9 -18.94 17.81 15.06
C VAL A 9 -18.61 19.30 15.10
N GLU A 10 -17.86 19.80 14.11
CA GLU A 10 -17.32 21.17 14.10
C GLU A 10 -18.21 22.18 13.33
N GLY A 11 -19.24 21.71 12.64
CA GLY A 11 -20.13 22.51 11.79
C GLY A 11 -19.67 22.62 10.32
N PRO A 12 -20.54 23.12 9.43
CA PRO A 12 -20.31 23.13 7.98
C PRO A 12 -19.20 24.10 7.57
N GLY A 13 -18.47 23.77 6.50
CA GLY A 13 -17.46 24.65 5.89
C GLY A 13 -16.10 24.66 6.59
N ARG A 14 -15.90 23.78 7.59
CA ARG A 14 -14.64 23.62 8.34
C ARG A 14 -13.56 22.81 7.61
N VAL A 15 -13.94 22.17 6.50
CA VAL A 15 -13.02 21.43 5.63
C VAL A 15 -13.17 21.97 4.21
N PRO A 16 -12.11 22.56 3.62
CA PRO A 16 -12.20 23.09 2.27
C PRO A 16 -12.44 21.98 1.25
N THR A 17 -13.18 22.27 0.18
CA THR A 17 -13.48 21.30 -0.89
C THR A 17 -12.26 20.91 -1.72
N THR A 18 -11.26 21.79 -1.78
CA THR A 18 -9.96 21.54 -2.42
C THR A 18 -8.86 21.85 -1.43
N SER A 19 -7.88 20.95 -1.30
CA SER A 19 -6.80 21.18 -0.33
C SER A 19 -5.81 22.21 -0.88
N PRO A 20 -5.40 23.21 -0.10
CA PRO A 20 -4.33 24.11 -0.51
C PRO A 20 -2.99 23.37 -0.70
N TYR A 21 -2.86 22.19 -0.10
CA TYR A 21 -1.70 21.30 -0.18
C TYR A 21 -1.80 20.25 -1.29
N ASP A 22 -2.78 20.36 -2.20
CA ASP A 22 -2.84 19.50 -3.38
C ASP A 22 -1.59 19.69 -4.26
N LYS A 23 -1.02 18.59 -4.79
CA LYS A 23 0.21 18.57 -5.61
C LYS A 23 0.27 19.69 -6.64
N SER A 24 -0.80 19.91 -7.41
CA SER A 24 -0.83 20.92 -8.47
C SER A 24 -0.67 22.35 -7.93
N ARG A 25 -1.25 22.65 -6.75
CA ARG A 25 -1.14 23.94 -6.07
C ARG A 25 0.22 24.10 -5.40
N LEU A 26 0.70 23.05 -4.74
CA LEU A 26 2.04 23.03 -4.15
C LEU A 26 3.13 23.33 -5.17
N ARG A 27 3.04 22.75 -6.38
CA ARG A 27 3.99 23.04 -7.47
C ARG A 27 4.09 24.54 -7.77
N TRP A 28 2.95 25.20 -7.98
CA TRP A 28 2.94 26.64 -8.28
C TRP A 28 3.34 27.50 -7.10
N ARG A 29 3.02 27.09 -5.87
CA ARG A 29 3.45 27.77 -4.66
C ARG A 29 4.96 27.68 -4.48
N LEU A 30 5.53 26.49 -4.68
CA LEU A 30 6.96 26.25 -4.64
C LEU A 30 7.71 27.04 -5.72
N MET A 31 7.13 27.19 -6.92
CA MET A 31 7.68 28.09 -7.96
C MET A 31 7.83 29.55 -7.47
N GLY A 32 6.95 30.01 -6.59
CA GLY A 32 7.03 31.34 -5.99
C GLY A 32 7.96 31.41 -4.78
N LEU A 33 7.95 30.38 -3.93
CA LEU A 33 8.70 30.37 -2.65
C LEU A 33 10.18 30.01 -2.80
N LEU A 34 10.54 29.17 -3.77
CA LEU A 34 11.92 28.72 -3.94
C LEU A 34 12.91 29.87 -4.11
N PRO A 35 12.66 30.89 -4.97
CA PRO A 35 13.56 32.04 -5.11
C PRO A 35 13.86 32.75 -3.79
N GLU A 36 12.84 32.94 -2.93
CA GLU A 36 13.01 33.58 -1.62
C GLU A 36 13.81 32.71 -0.64
N ALA A 37 13.72 31.38 -0.80
CA ALA A 37 14.45 30.43 0.04
C ALA A 37 15.95 30.35 -0.29
N LEU A 38 16.36 30.64 -1.54
CA LEU A 38 17.73 30.37 -2.00
C LEU A 38 18.81 31.21 -1.31
N ASP A 39 18.46 32.38 -0.76
CA ASP A 39 19.39 33.24 -0.03
C ASP A 39 19.78 32.67 1.34
N ASN A 40 19.00 31.72 1.87
CA ASN A 40 19.27 31.10 3.16
C ASN A 40 20.22 29.88 2.97
N PRO A 41 21.36 29.82 3.71
CA PRO A 41 22.32 28.73 3.63
C PRO A 41 21.76 27.33 3.82
N LEU A 42 20.63 27.19 4.55
CA LEU A 42 19.94 25.91 4.71
C LEU A 42 19.52 25.30 3.36
N PHE A 43 19.16 26.14 2.37
CA PHE A 43 18.73 25.70 1.04
C PHE A 43 19.89 25.59 0.04
N ALA A 44 21.15 25.64 0.49
CA ALA A 44 22.32 25.52 -0.37
C ALA A 44 22.30 24.32 -1.35
N PRO A 45 21.79 23.13 -0.99
CA PRO A 45 21.62 22.04 -1.94
C PRO A 45 20.67 22.39 -3.10
N LEU A 46 19.54 23.04 -2.80
CA LEU A 46 18.56 23.47 -3.81
C LEU A 46 19.13 24.61 -4.67
N ALA A 47 19.76 25.59 -4.04
CA ALA A 47 20.42 26.71 -4.73
C ALA A 47 21.51 26.21 -5.69
N ARG A 48 22.25 25.15 -5.31
CA ARG A 48 23.24 24.51 -6.18
C ARG A 48 22.61 23.84 -7.39
N TYR A 49 21.47 23.18 -7.22
CA TYR A 49 20.74 22.52 -8.31
C TYR A 49 20.17 23.54 -9.30
N LEU A 50 19.68 24.68 -8.81
CA LEU A 50 19.07 25.74 -9.62
C LEU A 50 20.09 26.70 -10.28
N ARG A 51 21.40 26.46 -10.16
CA ARG A 51 22.39 27.25 -10.89
C ARG A 51 22.21 27.09 -12.40
N ASP A 52 22.47 28.17 -13.13
CA ASP A 52 22.45 28.23 -14.59
C ASP A 52 21.11 27.71 -15.16
N ASP A 53 19.99 28.23 -14.62
CA ASP A 53 18.62 27.90 -15.06
C ASP A 53 17.97 29.06 -15.82
N ASP A 54 18.59 29.45 -16.94
CA ASP A 54 18.17 30.61 -17.73
C ASP A 54 16.74 30.48 -18.29
N GLU A 55 16.27 29.24 -18.51
CA GLU A 55 14.93 28.93 -19.05
C GLU A 55 13.88 28.59 -17.97
N GLN A 56 14.21 28.69 -16.68
CA GLN A 56 13.35 28.26 -15.55
C GLN A 56 12.89 26.79 -15.59
N ARG A 57 13.54 25.96 -16.42
CA ARG A 57 13.15 24.56 -16.61
C ARG A 57 13.50 23.72 -15.38
N LYS A 58 14.69 23.92 -14.82
CA LYS A 58 15.12 23.20 -13.60
C LYS A 58 14.26 23.62 -12.42
N HIS A 59 13.88 24.89 -12.36
CA HIS A 59 12.99 25.43 -11.33
C HIS A 59 11.63 24.74 -11.37
N TYR A 60 10.97 24.69 -12.53
CA TYR A 60 9.71 23.99 -12.68
C TYR A 60 9.80 22.51 -12.30
N GLN A 61 10.83 21.82 -12.80
CA GLN A 61 11.03 20.39 -12.50
C GLN A 61 11.30 20.14 -11.02
N LEU A 62 12.05 21.02 -10.35
CA LEU A 62 12.30 20.93 -8.92
C LEU A 62 11.01 21.14 -8.14
N ALA A 63 10.24 22.18 -8.45
CA ALA A 63 8.97 22.46 -7.81
C ALA A 63 7.97 21.30 -7.97
N GLU A 64 7.94 20.66 -9.15
CA GLU A 64 7.14 19.47 -9.40
C GLU A 64 7.59 18.28 -8.54
N ARG A 65 8.88 17.96 -8.52
CA ARG A 65 9.43 16.87 -7.70
C ARG A 65 9.23 17.09 -6.20
N LEU A 66 9.37 18.32 -5.73
CA LEU A 66 9.13 18.69 -4.33
C LEU A 66 7.65 18.62 -3.98
N ALA A 67 6.75 19.07 -4.86
CA ALA A 67 5.32 18.92 -4.67
C ALA A 67 4.91 17.43 -4.61
N ASP A 68 5.51 16.59 -5.47
CA ASP A 68 5.37 15.14 -5.42
C ASP A 68 5.83 14.55 -4.08
N LEU A 69 7.01 14.97 -3.61
CA LEU A 69 7.57 14.50 -2.35
C LEU A 69 6.69 14.86 -1.15
N PHE A 70 6.23 16.12 -1.07
CA PHE A 70 5.36 16.55 0.02
C PHE A 70 3.96 15.92 -0.05
N ASP A 71 3.42 15.66 -1.25
CA ASP A 71 2.17 14.90 -1.41
C ASP A 71 2.33 13.46 -0.89
N GLN A 72 3.46 12.80 -1.18
CA GLN A 72 3.78 11.49 -0.62
C GLN A 72 3.93 11.53 0.90
N TYR A 73 4.61 12.54 1.46
CA TYR A 73 4.71 12.69 2.92
C TYR A 73 3.35 12.90 3.57
N GLN A 74 2.43 13.64 2.94
CA GLN A 74 1.08 13.83 3.46
C GLN A 74 0.32 12.50 3.63
N VAL A 75 0.57 11.52 2.76
CA VAL A 75 -0.10 10.21 2.79
C VAL A 75 0.64 9.21 3.68
N TYR A 76 1.97 9.13 3.57
CA TYR A 76 2.77 8.05 4.17
C TYR A 76 3.53 8.47 5.43
N ARG A 77 3.77 9.76 5.65
CA ARG A 77 4.61 10.31 6.75
C ARG A 77 4.04 11.61 7.32
N ALA A 78 2.74 11.63 7.57
CA ALA A 78 2.08 12.81 8.12
C ALA A 78 2.61 13.20 9.50
N ASP A 79 3.13 12.24 10.26
CA ASP A 79 3.82 12.45 11.52
C ASP A 79 5.07 13.33 11.37
N TRP A 80 5.86 13.17 10.29
CA TRP A 80 7.00 14.05 9.99
C TRP A 80 6.51 15.48 9.77
N LEU A 81 5.50 15.66 8.92
CA LEU A 81 4.97 16.99 8.60
C LEU A 81 4.39 17.70 9.83
N ASN A 82 3.72 16.96 10.71
CA ASN A 82 3.20 17.50 11.97
C ASN A 82 4.33 17.93 12.92
N ALA A 83 5.40 17.13 13.03
CA ALA A 83 6.55 17.48 13.86
C ALA A 83 7.27 18.71 13.30
N TRP A 84 7.50 18.76 11.99
CA TRP A 84 8.14 19.89 11.32
C TRP A 84 7.31 21.17 11.45
N GLU A 85 5.98 21.07 11.36
CA GLU A 85 5.06 22.18 11.60
C GLU A 85 5.16 22.70 13.05
N ALA A 86 5.33 21.82 14.04
CA ALA A 86 5.54 22.18 15.44
C ALA A 86 6.94 22.76 15.73
N GLY A 87 7.85 22.70 14.76
CA GLY A 87 9.24 23.17 14.90
C GLY A 87 10.24 22.06 15.27
N ASP A 88 9.78 20.81 15.38
CA ASP A 88 10.62 19.66 15.70
C ASP A 88 11.16 19.01 14.42
N ASP A 89 12.42 19.25 14.11
CA ASP A 89 13.10 18.68 12.93
C ASP A 89 13.51 17.22 13.18
N ILE A 90 12.51 16.33 13.27
CA ILE A 90 12.67 14.89 13.53
C ILE A 90 12.06 14.02 12.43
N LEU A 91 12.54 12.79 12.33
CA LEU A 91 12.02 11.71 11.51
C LEU A 91 11.62 10.56 12.44
N THR A 92 10.36 10.15 12.40
CA THR A 92 9.91 8.90 13.01
C THR A 92 10.14 7.75 12.05
N LEU A 93 10.82 6.71 12.51
CA LEU A 93 11.04 5.46 11.77
C LEU A 93 10.18 4.34 12.36
N ALA A 94 10.26 3.16 11.73
CA ALA A 94 9.62 1.95 12.23
C ALA A 94 9.97 1.70 13.72
N GLY A 95 8.99 1.22 14.49
CA GLY A 95 9.11 1.03 15.93
C GLY A 95 9.13 2.33 16.74
N ASN A 96 8.56 3.43 16.22
CA ASN A 96 8.52 4.75 16.86
C ASN A 96 9.89 5.35 17.20
N ARG A 97 10.95 4.88 16.56
CA ARG A 97 12.29 5.43 16.77
C ARG A 97 12.38 6.81 16.13
N GLN A 98 12.62 7.84 16.94
CA GLN A 98 12.80 9.20 16.47
C GLN A 98 14.28 9.50 16.28
N LEU A 99 14.63 10.09 15.13
CA LEU A 99 15.96 10.58 14.82
C LEU A 99 15.87 12.04 14.38
N PRO A 100 16.89 12.88 14.66
CA PRO A 100 16.94 14.22 14.07
C PRO A 100 17.04 14.13 12.55
N VAL A 101 16.43 15.09 11.84
CA VAL A 101 16.60 15.23 10.39
C VAL A 101 18.08 15.47 10.09
N PRO A 102 18.70 14.70 9.17
CA PRO A 102 20.08 14.90 8.77
C PRO A 102 20.34 16.34 8.33
N GLU A 103 21.53 16.87 8.62
CA GLU A 103 21.85 18.29 8.38
C GLU A 103 21.60 18.71 6.92
N GLU A 104 21.99 17.87 5.96
CA GLU A 104 21.79 18.09 4.52
C GLU A 104 20.32 18.08 4.08
N GLN A 105 19.39 17.62 4.93
CA GLN A 105 17.96 17.50 4.66
C GLN A 105 17.11 18.49 5.47
N ARG A 106 17.70 19.29 6.36
CA ARG A 106 16.98 20.28 7.19
C ARG A 106 16.22 21.34 6.39
N TRP A 107 16.59 21.52 5.12
CA TRP A 107 15.82 22.36 4.20
C TRP A 107 14.39 21.85 3.98
N GLN A 108 14.10 20.56 4.15
CA GLN A 108 12.76 20.01 3.96
C GLN A 108 11.77 20.49 5.04
N PRO A 109 12.03 20.31 6.35
CA PRO A 109 11.23 20.92 7.40
C PRO A 109 11.10 22.44 7.25
N ALA A 110 12.20 23.13 6.93
CA ALA A 110 12.19 24.57 6.73
C ALA A 110 11.27 24.99 5.58
N LEU A 111 11.35 24.31 4.43
CA LEU A 111 10.49 24.55 3.28
C LEU A 111 9.02 24.28 3.61
N TRP A 112 8.73 23.21 4.34
CA TRP A 112 7.37 22.88 4.77
C TRP A 112 6.77 24.00 5.63
N ARG A 113 7.54 24.53 6.60
CA ARG A 113 7.12 25.68 7.39
C ARG A 113 6.93 26.95 6.56
N MET A 114 7.78 27.19 5.54
CA MET A 114 7.59 28.31 4.60
C MET A 114 6.28 28.19 3.82
N ILE A 115 5.93 26.98 3.34
CA ILE A 115 4.65 26.71 2.67
C ILE A 115 3.48 27.03 3.61
N GLY A 116 3.55 26.60 4.87
CA GLY A 116 2.53 26.90 5.87
C GLY A 116 2.40 28.40 6.16
N ALA A 117 3.52 29.12 6.28
CA ALA A 117 3.52 30.57 6.51
C ALA A 117 2.86 31.35 5.35
N ASP A 118 3.14 30.96 4.11
CA ASP A 118 2.57 31.56 2.89
C ASP A 118 1.07 31.26 2.71
N LEU A 119 0.58 30.16 3.28
CA LEU A 119 -0.85 29.84 3.30
C LEU A 119 -1.66 30.64 4.34
N GLY A 120 -0.98 31.24 5.33
CA GLY A 120 -1.61 31.93 6.46
C GLY A 120 -2.18 30.97 7.51
N GLN A 121 -2.50 31.50 8.69
CA GLN A 121 -2.81 30.67 9.88
C GLN A 121 -4.05 29.77 9.72
N GLU A 122 -5.07 30.19 8.97
CA GLU A 122 -6.27 29.37 8.77
C GLU A 122 -6.03 28.16 7.87
N GLN A 123 -5.14 28.28 6.88
CA GLN A 123 -4.91 27.23 5.89
C GLN A 123 -3.65 26.40 6.18
N ALA A 124 -2.70 26.90 6.96
CA ALA A 124 -1.48 26.18 7.34
C ALA A 124 -1.79 24.78 7.91
N HIS A 125 -2.79 24.69 8.78
CA HIS A 125 -3.18 23.44 9.45
C HIS A 125 -4.19 22.59 8.67
N SER A 126 -4.28 22.77 7.34
CA SER A 126 -5.26 22.09 6.48
C SER A 126 -4.66 21.03 5.53
N HIS A 127 -3.38 20.70 5.71
CA HIS A 127 -2.76 19.56 5.01
C HIS A 127 -3.42 18.23 5.42
N ARG A 128 -3.31 17.19 4.59
CA ARG A 128 -4.05 15.93 4.79
C ARG A 128 -3.82 15.30 6.18
N GLY A 129 -2.59 15.34 6.67
CA GLY A 129 -2.23 14.84 8.01
C GLY A 129 -2.94 15.56 9.16
N ALA A 130 -3.09 16.88 9.10
CA ALA A 130 -3.82 17.64 10.11
C ALA A 130 -5.34 17.37 10.04
N VAL A 131 -5.88 17.29 8.82
CA VAL A 131 -7.28 16.93 8.58
C VAL A 131 -7.58 15.51 9.07
N HIS A 132 -6.62 14.57 8.96
CA HIS A 132 -6.70 13.23 9.53
C HIS A 132 -6.77 13.22 11.06
N ARG A 133 -5.91 13.97 11.75
CA ARG A 133 -5.99 14.08 13.21
C ARG A 133 -7.34 14.61 13.69
N ARG A 134 -7.86 15.66 13.02
CA ARG A 134 -9.19 16.22 13.29
C ARG A 134 -10.29 15.19 13.04
N PHE A 135 -10.21 14.47 11.94
CA PHE A 135 -11.16 13.39 11.63
C PHE A 135 -11.19 12.32 12.73
N ILE A 136 -10.03 11.82 13.17
CA ILE A 136 -9.97 10.79 14.21
C ILE A 136 -10.54 11.31 15.53
N ALA A 137 -10.25 12.57 15.90
CA ALA A 137 -10.83 13.19 17.09
C ALA A 137 -12.37 13.30 16.99
N ALA A 138 -12.89 13.85 15.88
CA ALA A 138 -14.32 13.98 15.65
C ALA A 138 -15.04 12.62 15.58
N ALA A 139 -14.42 11.61 14.95
CA ALA A 139 -15.00 10.28 14.85
C ALA A 139 -15.18 9.60 16.21
N LYS A 140 -14.31 9.89 17.19
CA LYS A 140 -14.44 9.39 18.57
C LYS A 140 -15.60 10.00 19.35
N GLU A 141 -16.02 11.21 18.98
CA GLU A 141 -17.14 11.91 19.61
C GLU A 141 -18.49 11.48 19.06
N LEU A 142 -18.53 10.96 17.83
CA LEU A 142 -19.76 10.52 17.19
C LEU A 142 -20.23 9.18 17.73
N THR A 143 -21.46 9.15 18.25
CA THR A 143 -22.18 7.92 18.61
C THR A 143 -23.16 7.47 17.53
N GLU A 144 -23.54 8.36 16.62
CA GLU A 144 -24.51 8.10 15.56
C GLU A 144 -23.92 8.45 14.19
N ARG A 145 -24.41 7.75 13.16
CA ARG A 145 -23.99 7.96 11.77
C ARG A 145 -24.54 9.28 11.24
N PRO A 146 -23.70 10.20 10.73
CA PRO A 146 -24.18 11.36 9.99
C PRO A 146 -24.92 10.93 8.71
N ASP A 147 -26.00 11.62 8.34
CA ASP A 147 -26.77 11.30 7.13
C ASP A 147 -25.96 11.34 5.83
N THR A 148 -24.90 12.16 5.82
CA THR A 148 -23.99 12.31 4.67
C THR A 148 -22.97 11.17 4.54
N LEU A 149 -22.87 10.27 5.53
CA LEU A 149 -22.00 9.11 5.49
C LEU A 149 -22.83 7.88 5.09
N PRO A 150 -22.41 7.04 4.13
CA PRO A 150 -23.18 5.87 3.74
C PRO A 150 -23.33 4.87 4.90
N PRO A 151 -24.44 4.12 4.98
CA PRO A 151 -24.64 3.12 6.04
C PRO A 151 -23.65 1.95 5.95
N ARG A 152 -23.12 1.67 4.75
CA ARG A 152 -22.17 0.58 4.49
C ARG A 152 -21.06 1.05 3.56
N ILE A 153 -19.84 0.62 3.86
CA ILE A 153 -18.62 0.85 3.10
C ILE A 153 -18.01 -0.52 2.80
N VAL A 154 -17.92 -0.87 1.52
CA VAL A 154 -17.32 -2.14 1.07
C VAL A 154 -16.04 -1.86 0.31
N ILE A 155 -14.95 -2.49 0.74
CA ILE A 155 -13.64 -2.42 0.08
C ILE A 155 -13.30 -3.81 -0.43
N PHE A 156 -13.10 -3.93 -1.74
CA PHE A 156 -12.86 -5.21 -2.40
C PHE A 156 -11.64 -5.14 -3.31
N GLY A 157 -10.78 -6.16 -3.23
CA GLY A 157 -9.68 -6.35 -4.18
C GLY A 157 -8.53 -5.35 -4.07
N ILE A 158 -8.38 -4.68 -2.92
CA ILE A 158 -7.24 -3.79 -2.67
C ILE A 158 -6.12 -4.58 -1.99
N SER A 159 -4.96 -4.67 -2.65
CA SER A 159 -3.79 -5.43 -2.17
C SER A 159 -2.95 -4.69 -1.12
N SER A 160 -3.15 -3.38 -0.95
CA SER A 160 -2.51 -2.57 0.10
C SER A 160 -3.28 -1.28 0.35
N LEU A 161 -3.48 -0.92 1.62
CA LEU A 161 -4.04 0.37 2.02
C LEU A 161 -3.03 1.18 2.86
N PRO A 162 -2.94 2.51 2.67
CA PRO A 162 -2.18 3.36 3.57
C PRO A 162 -2.72 3.30 4.99
N ARG A 163 -1.84 3.45 5.98
CA ARG A 163 -2.17 3.42 7.42
C ARG A 163 -3.33 4.35 7.78
N GLN A 164 -3.29 5.60 7.32
CA GLN A 164 -4.35 6.58 7.56
C GLN A 164 -5.72 6.13 7.04
N THR A 165 -5.74 5.36 5.95
CA THR A 165 -7.00 4.84 5.39
C THR A 165 -7.55 3.74 6.29
N LEU A 166 -6.71 2.85 6.78
CA LEU A 166 -7.09 1.83 7.77
C LEU A 166 -7.59 2.47 9.07
N GLU A 167 -6.91 3.50 9.57
CA GLU A 167 -7.32 4.26 10.76
C GLU A 167 -8.70 4.91 10.56
N VAL A 168 -8.95 5.50 9.38
CA VAL A 168 -10.27 6.04 9.03
C VAL A 168 -11.35 4.96 9.05
N LEU A 169 -11.10 3.83 8.42
CA LEU A 169 -12.05 2.72 8.36
C LEU A 169 -12.35 2.15 9.74
N ALA A 170 -11.33 1.99 10.58
CA ALA A 170 -11.49 1.55 11.96
C ALA A 170 -12.33 2.52 12.79
N SER A 171 -12.10 3.83 12.67
CA SER A 171 -12.92 4.83 13.34
C SER A 171 -14.37 4.86 12.84
N LEU A 172 -14.59 4.59 11.55
CA LEU A 172 -15.94 4.53 10.98
C LEU A 172 -16.71 3.26 11.34
N ALA A 173 -16.03 2.15 11.66
CA ALA A 173 -16.66 0.88 11.98
C ALA A 173 -17.62 0.95 13.18
N GLY A 174 -17.44 1.93 14.08
CA GLY A 174 -18.35 2.17 15.20
C GLY A 174 -19.70 2.81 14.81
N ILE A 175 -19.77 3.50 13.66
CA ILE A 175 -20.94 4.27 13.21
C ILE A 175 -21.42 3.90 11.80
N SER A 176 -20.72 3.00 11.10
CA SER A 176 -21.08 2.51 9.77
C SER A 176 -20.55 1.11 9.57
N GLU A 177 -21.24 0.30 8.77
CA GLU A 177 -20.79 -1.06 8.48
C GLU A 177 -19.61 -1.02 7.52
N VAL A 178 -18.45 -1.47 7.96
CA VAL A 178 -17.23 -1.52 7.14
C VAL A 178 -16.91 -2.97 6.82
N VAL A 179 -16.95 -3.33 5.53
CA VAL A 179 -16.61 -4.66 5.03
C VAL A 179 -15.32 -4.56 4.23
N LEU A 180 -14.26 -5.20 4.73
CA LEU A 180 -12.96 -5.26 4.08
C LEU A 180 -12.74 -6.68 3.52
N CYS A 181 -12.84 -6.83 2.20
CA CYS A 181 -12.62 -8.09 1.50
C CYS A 181 -11.16 -8.20 1.05
N LEU A 182 -10.36 -8.92 1.84
CA LEU A 182 -8.94 -9.14 1.57
C LEU A 182 -8.71 -10.38 0.71
N LEU A 183 -8.05 -10.20 -0.43
CA LEU A 183 -7.61 -11.31 -1.27
C LEU A 183 -6.27 -11.82 -0.74
N ASN A 184 -6.34 -12.82 0.14
CA ASN A 184 -5.15 -13.45 0.73
C ASN A 184 -4.83 -14.77 0.01
N PRO A 185 -3.62 -14.94 -0.55
CA PRO A 185 -3.25 -16.18 -1.25
C PRO A 185 -3.00 -17.36 -0.30
N CYS A 186 -2.90 -17.13 1.03
CA CYS A 186 -2.54 -18.12 2.03
C CYS A 186 -3.51 -18.09 3.22
N ARG A 187 -3.92 -19.27 3.70
CA ARG A 187 -4.83 -19.40 4.86
C ARG A 187 -4.16 -19.28 6.21
N PHE A 188 -2.83 -19.37 6.23
CA PHE A 188 -2.02 -19.24 7.43
C PHE A 188 -1.45 -17.83 7.50
N TYR A 189 -1.19 -17.33 8.72
CA TYR A 189 -0.49 -16.07 8.86
C TYR A 189 0.95 -16.19 8.34
N TRP A 190 1.31 -15.31 7.40
CA TRP A 190 2.60 -15.32 6.69
C TRP A 190 3.29 -13.93 6.67
N GLY A 191 2.78 -13.00 7.49
CA GLY A 191 3.44 -11.72 7.77
C GLY A 191 4.48 -11.83 8.89
N GLU A 192 5.19 -10.74 9.17
CA GLU A 192 6.08 -10.68 10.33
C GLU A 192 5.29 -10.38 11.61
N ILE A 193 5.35 -11.26 12.61
CA ILE A 193 4.82 -11.03 13.94
C ILE A 193 5.77 -10.07 14.68
N ILE A 194 5.31 -8.86 14.96
CA ILE A 194 6.02 -7.94 15.84
C ILE A 194 5.73 -8.32 17.29
N GLU A 195 6.76 -8.31 18.14
CA GLU A 195 6.73 -8.83 19.51
C GLU A 195 5.75 -8.11 20.45
N THR A 196 5.16 -6.97 20.08
CA THR A 196 4.46 -6.13 21.06
C THR A 196 2.96 -6.43 21.25
N GLN A 197 2.29 -7.19 20.37
CA GLN A 197 0.81 -7.27 20.40
C GLN A 197 0.21 -8.67 20.66
N GLU A 198 -0.54 -8.81 21.76
CA GLU A 198 -1.16 -10.08 22.20
C GLU A 198 -2.35 -10.55 21.35
N VAL A 199 -3.14 -9.64 20.77
CA VAL A 199 -4.34 -9.97 19.98
C VAL A 199 -3.97 -10.57 18.63
N LEU A 200 -3.00 -9.97 17.94
CA LEU A 200 -2.53 -10.53 16.68
C LEU A 200 -1.61 -11.72 16.90
N ARG A 201 -0.92 -11.81 18.05
CA ARG A 201 -0.38 -13.09 18.50
C ARG A 201 -1.48 -14.15 18.64
N ARG A 202 -2.68 -13.82 19.15
CA ARG A 202 -3.77 -14.79 19.23
C ARG A 202 -4.25 -15.21 17.84
N TYR A 203 -4.52 -14.27 16.93
CA TYR A 203 -4.91 -14.56 15.55
C TYR A 203 -3.82 -15.35 14.80
N ALA A 204 -2.57 -14.87 14.82
CA ALA A 204 -1.43 -15.55 14.21
C ALA A 204 -1.13 -16.91 14.84
N ARG A 205 -1.31 -17.09 16.16
CA ARG A 205 -1.19 -18.41 16.82
C ARG A 205 -2.31 -19.36 16.40
N GLN A 206 -3.53 -18.87 16.24
CA GLN A 206 -4.67 -19.68 15.79
C GLN A 206 -4.50 -20.12 14.33
N GLN A 207 -4.03 -19.22 13.46
CA GLN A 207 -3.77 -19.50 12.05
C GLN A 207 -2.31 -19.89 11.77
N ARG A 208 -1.59 -20.40 12.76
CA ARG A 208 -0.22 -20.87 12.56
C ARG A 208 -0.21 -22.27 12.00
N ARG A 209 0.61 -22.48 10.98
CA ARG A 209 0.84 -23.82 10.45
C ARG A 209 1.56 -24.70 11.49
N LYS A 210 1.06 -25.92 11.69
CA LYS A 210 1.67 -26.91 12.61
C LYS A 210 3.11 -27.23 12.17
N GLY A 211 4.07 -27.09 13.07
CA GLY A 211 5.51 -27.33 12.78
C GLY A 211 6.31 -26.07 12.43
N MET A 212 5.68 -24.90 12.28
CA MET A 212 6.41 -23.63 12.21
C MET A 212 7.19 -23.37 13.53
N PRO A 213 8.38 -22.75 13.51
CA PRO A 213 9.06 -22.13 14.67
C PRO A 213 8.39 -20.83 15.13
N ALA A 214 8.46 -20.50 16.42
CA ALA A 214 7.68 -19.39 16.99
C ALA A 214 8.33 -18.01 16.74
N GLU A 215 9.62 -18.04 16.42
CA GLU A 215 10.50 -16.89 16.27
C GLU A 215 11.14 -16.94 14.87
N LEU A 216 10.32 -16.85 13.82
CA LEU A 216 10.82 -16.78 12.42
C LEU A 216 11.57 -15.46 12.13
N HIS A 217 11.50 -14.48 13.04
CA HIS A 217 12.02 -13.12 12.87
C HIS A 217 13.55 -13.01 12.95
N HIS A 218 14.24 -14.01 13.50
CA HIS A 218 15.67 -13.89 13.79
C HIS A 218 16.58 -14.39 12.66
N SER A 219 16.02 -14.98 11.59
CA SER A 219 16.78 -15.54 10.48
C SER A 219 15.97 -15.53 9.18
N PRO A 220 15.90 -14.38 8.46
CA PRO A 220 15.27 -14.30 7.15
C PRO A 220 15.79 -15.39 6.19
N GLU A 221 17.05 -15.79 6.33
CA GLU A 221 17.68 -16.85 5.54
C GLU A 221 17.06 -18.24 5.78
N GLN A 222 16.27 -18.44 6.83
CA GLN A 222 15.63 -19.72 7.16
C GLN A 222 14.13 -19.75 6.83
N LEU A 223 13.54 -18.63 6.38
CA LEU A 223 12.12 -18.56 6.00
C LEU A 223 11.78 -19.58 4.90
N HIS A 224 12.67 -19.77 3.92
CA HIS A 224 12.50 -20.73 2.83
C HIS A 224 12.33 -22.20 3.30
N LEU A 225 12.77 -22.53 4.52
CA LEU A 225 12.61 -23.88 5.09
C LEU A 225 11.19 -24.14 5.60
N HIS A 226 10.44 -23.07 5.85
CA HIS A 226 9.17 -23.14 6.54
C HIS A 226 8.01 -22.53 5.75
N ALA A 227 8.29 -21.74 4.71
CA ALA A 227 7.31 -21.10 3.85
C ALA A 227 7.45 -21.55 2.38
N HIS A 228 6.40 -21.28 1.58
CA HIS A 228 6.46 -21.49 0.14
C HIS A 228 7.32 -20.41 -0.52
N PRO A 229 8.34 -20.75 -1.33
CA PRO A 229 9.35 -19.80 -1.82
C PRO A 229 8.79 -18.70 -2.71
N LEU A 230 7.74 -18.98 -3.50
CA LEU A 230 7.11 -17.95 -4.33
C LEU A 230 6.40 -16.87 -3.49
N LEU A 231 5.77 -17.28 -2.38
CA LEU A 231 5.09 -16.34 -1.49
C LEU A 231 6.11 -15.51 -0.70
N GLU A 232 7.24 -16.10 -0.34
CA GLU A 232 8.39 -15.39 0.25
C GLU A 232 8.94 -14.32 -0.73
N ALA A 233 9.21 -14.69 -1.97
CA ALA A 233 9.82 -13.80 -2.96
C ALA A 233 8.87 -12.70 -3.45
N TRP A 234 7.61 -13.03 -3.75
CA TRP A 234 6.68 -12.10 -4.42
C TRP A 234 5.66 -11.47 -3.48
N GLY A 235 5.46 -12.06 -2.30
CA GLY A 235 4.42 -11.63 -1.38
C GLY A 235 4.80 -10.43 -0.51
N LYS A 236 5.92 -9.75 -0.73
CA LYS A 236 6.38 -8.63 0.12
C LYS A 236 5.29 -7.57 0.35
N GLN A 237 4.61 -7.11 -0.71
CA GLN A 237 3.54 -6.12 -0.57
C GLN A 237 2.37 -6.64 0.30
N GLY A 238 2.01 -7.92 0.15
CA GLY A 238 0.98 -8.55 0.98
C GLY A 238 1.41 -8.71 2.44
N ARG A 239 2.69 -9.05 2.69
CA ARG A 239 3.27 -9.09 4.04
C ARG A 239 3.23 -7.72 4.69
N ASP A 240 3.72 -6.70 3.99
CA ASP A 240 3.75 -5.32 4.50
C ASP A 240 2.32 -4.86 4.86
N TYR A 241 1.32 -5.26 4.07
CA TYR A 241 -0.08 -4.94 4.36
C TYR A 241 -0.64 -5.70 5.57
N LEU A 242 -0.37 -7.01 5.69
CA LEU A 242 -0.73 -7.80 6.88
C LEU A 242 0.01 -7.29 8.14
N GLN A 243 1.23 -6.78 7.98
CA GLN A 243 2.03 -6.19 9.03
C GLN A 243 1.49 -4.82 9.45
N LEU A 244 1.03 -3.98 8.51
CA LEU A 244 0.36 -2.71 8.84
C LEU A 244 -0.94 -2.92 9.63
N LEU A 245 -1.64 -4.02 9.41
CA LEU A 245 -2.75 -4.44 10.27
C LEU A 245 -2.29 -4.82 11.69
N SER A 246 -0.98 -5.03 11.90
CA SER A 246 -0.35 -5.45 13.16
C SER A 246 0.53 -4.42 13.89
N GLU A 247 0.88 -3.32 13.24
CA GLU A 247 1.82 -2.32 13.73
C GLU A 247 1.17 -1.16 14.49
N HIS A 248 0.67 -1.34 15.73
CA HIS A 248 0.15 -0.19 16.49
C HIS A 248 0.35 -0.23 18.00
N ASP A 249 1.37 0.46 18.50
CA ASP A 249 1.58 0.64 19.94
C ASP A 249 0.90 1.90 20.54
N ASN A 250 0.16 2.73 19.79
CA ASN A 250 -0.40 3.99 20.35
C ASN A 250 -1.72 4.52 19.74
N THR A 251 -2.38 3.78 18.84
CA THR A 251 -3.70 4.18 18.26
C THR A 251 -4.68 3.06 18.54
N ASP A 252 -5.92 3.38 18.94
CA ASP A 252 -6.95 2.46 19.48
C ASP A 252 -6.84 1.03 18.95
N VAL A 253 -6.02 0.23 19.65
CA VAL A 253 -5.80 -1.19 19.38
C VAL A 253 -7.15 -1.90 19.35
N ALA A 254 -8.10 -1.42 20.15
CA ALA A 254 -9.49 -1.86 20.19
C ALA A 254 -10.23 -1.71 18.85
N ALA A 255 -10.05 -0.62 18.10
CA ALA A 255 -10.80 -0.37 16.87
C ALA A 255 -10.31 -1.24 15.71
N MET A 256 -8.98 -1.38 15.56
CA MET A 256 -8.40 -2.30 14.56
C MET A 256 -8.61 -3.76 14.96
N SER A 257 -8.46 -4.08 16.26
CA SER A 257 -8.84 -5.39 16.78
C SER A 257 -10.29 -5.70 16.48
N ALA A 258 -11.23 -4.77 16.67
CA ALA A 258 -12.65 -5.01 16.40
C ALA A 258 -12.92 -5.30 14.90
N LEU A 259 -12.19 -4.65 13.99
CA LEU A 259 -12.24 -4.96 12.56
C LEU A 259 -11.76 -6.39 12.25
N LEU A 260 -10.73 -6.87 12.94
CA LEU A 260 -10.13 -8.19 12.70
C LEU A 260 -10.79 -9.32 13.52
N ASP A 261 -11.41 -9.02 14.66
CA ASP A 261 -12.04 -10.00 15.56
C ASP A 261 -13.30 -10.63 14.93
N GLN A 262 -13.93 -9.93 13.97
CA GLN A 262 -15.03 -10.45 13.15
C GLN A 262 -14.58 -10.97 11.78
N SER A 263 -13.28 -11.22 11.59
CA SER A 263 -12.80 -11.76 10.32
C SER A 263 -13.41 -13.14 10.03
N VAL A 264 -13.86 -13.31 8.79
CA VAL A 264 -14.38 -14.59 8.29
C VAL A 264 -13.40 -15.13 7.27
N ASP A 265 -12.81 -16.27 7.56
CA ASP A 265 -11.92 -16.97 6.65
C ASP A 265 -12.73 -17.63 5.53
N LEU A 266 -12.60 -17.10 4.31
CA LEU A 266 -13.27 -17.62 3.11
C LEU A 266 -12.22 -18.13 2.11
N PHE A 267 -11.54 -19.22 2.49
CA PHE A 267 -10.57 -19.89 1.62
C PHE A 267 -11.21 -21.06 0.89
N LEU A 268 -11.03 -21.12 -0.41
CA LEU A 268 -11.41 -22.24 -1.25
C LEU A 268 -10.16 -23.04 -1.61
N SER A 269 -10.20 -24.36 -1.43
CA SER A 269 -9.14 -25.23 -1.92
C SER A 269 -9.26 -25.38 -3.44
N PRO A 270 -8.19 -25.15 -4.21
CA PRO A 270 -8.21 -25.37 -5.65
C PRO A 270 -8.27 -26.88 -5.95
N PRO A 271 -8.77 -27.28 -7.14
CA PRO A 271 -8.57 -28.65 -7.61
C PRO A 271 -7.07 -28.91 -7.84
N THR A 272 -6.58 -30.12 -7.52
CA THR A 272 -5.13 -30.45 -7.49
C THR A 272 -4.72 -31.53 -8.49
N ASP A 273 -5.56 -31.76 -9.49
CA ASP A 273 -5.35 -32.64 -10.63
C ASP A 273 -4.33 -32.08 -11.65
N THR A 274 -4.08 -30.77 -11.60
CA THR A 274 -3.10 -30.08 -12.45
C THR A 274 -1.94 -29.50 -11.64
N LEU A 275 -0.81 -29.25 -12.29
CA LEU A 275 0.36 -28.59 -11.73
C LEU A 275 0.03 -27.19 -11.21
N LEU A 276 -0.79 -26.42 -11.94
CA LEU A 276 -1.29 -25.13 -11.47
C LEU A 276 -2.07 -25.28 -10.16
N GLY A 277 -2.97 -26.27 -10.11
CA GLY A 277 -3.77 -26.58 -8.93
C GLY A 277 -2.93 -26.96 -7.71
N GLN A 278 -1.93 -27.83 -7.91
CA GLN A 278 -0.99 -28.24 -6.86
C GLN A 278 -0.17 -27.04 -6.35
N LEU A 279 0.32 -26.19 -7.25
CA LEU A 279 1.05 -24.98 -6.88
C LEU A 279 0.19 -23.99 -6.10
N GLN A 280 -1.06 -23.77 -6.54
CA GLN A 280 -2.02 -22.93 -5.83
C GLN A 280 -2.34 -23.50 -4.44
N ASP A 281 -2.50 -24.81 -4.30
CA ASP A 281 -2.75 -25.47 -3.02
C ASP A 281 -1.55 -25.37 -2.07
N ASP A 282 -0.33 -25.48 -2.59
CA ASP A 282 0.91 -25.33 -1.83
C ASP A 282 1.10 -23.89 -1.31
N ILE A 283 0.79 -22.89 -2.14
CA ILE A 283 0.78 -21.47 -1.71
C ILE A 283 -0.31 -21.27 -0.65
N LEU A 284 -1.51 -21.80 -0.87
CA LEU A 284 -2.65 -21.69 0.05
C LEU A 284 -2.32 -22.27 1.43
N HIS A 285 -1.56 -23.37 1.47
CA HIS A 285 -1.17 -24.08 2.69
C HIS A 285 0.24 -23.76 3.18
N LEU A 286 0.92 -22.77 2.59
CA LEU A 286 2.27 -22.36 2.98
C LEU A 286 3.25 -23.55 3.05
N ARG A 287 3.22 -24.43 2.03
CA ARG A 287 4.08 -25.63 2.00
C ARG A 287 5.50 -25.30 1.52
N PRO A 288 6.56 -25.70 2.24
CA PRO A 288 7.92 -25.61 1.74
C PRO A 288 8.19 -26.69 0.69
N VAL A 289 9.23 -26.47 -0.12
CA VAL A 289 9.57 -27.34 -1.27
C VAL A 289 9.79 -28.80 -0.87
N ALA A 290 10.35 -29.05 0.32
CA ALA A 290 10.57 -30.42 0.80
C ALA A 290 9.26 -31.20 0.92
N GLU A 291 8.22 -30.57 1.49
CA GLU A 291 6.92 -31.19 1.65
C GLU A 291 6.15 -31.31 0.33
N THR A 292 6.22 -30.28 -0.52
CA THR A 292 5.69 -30.33 -1.90
C THR A 292 6.20 -31.57 -2.65
N ARG A 293 7.49 -31.89 -2.53
CA ARG A 293 8.12 -33.05 -3.19
C ARG A 293 7.71 -34.40 -2.61
N GLU A 294 7.32 -34.45 -1.35
CA GLU A 294 6.84 -35.67 -0.70
C GLU A 294 5.34 -35.90 -0.95
N LEU A 295 4.57 -34.82 -1.01
CA LEU A 295 3.12 -34.85 -1.16
C LEU A 295 2.68 -35.19 -2.60
N TRP A 296 3.28 -34.52 -3.58
CA TRP A 296 2.85 -34.63 -4.96
C TRP A 296 3.62 -35.71 -5.72
N PRO A 297 2.96 -36.45 -6.63
CA PRO A 297 3.65 -37.43 -7.47
C PRO A 297 4.61 -36.75 -8.44
N ALA A 298 5.49 -37.54 -9.06
CA ALA A 298 6.34 -37.05 -10.13
C ALA A 298 5.49 -36.46 -11.27
N LEU A 299 5.93 -35.30 -11.80
CA LEU A 299 5.21 -34.56 -12.83
C LEU A 299 5.01 -35.40 -14.08
N THR A 300 3.74 -35.60 -14.47
CA THR A 300 3.37 -36.27 -15.71
C THR A 300 2.94 -35.22 -16.73
N LEU A 301 3.91 -34.59 -17.37
CA LEU A 301 3.71 -33.43 -18.28
C LEU A 301 3.00 -33.76 -19.60
N GLN A 302 2.74 -35.04 -19.89
CA GLN A 302 2.17 -35.46 -21.18
C GLN A 302 0.72 -35.02 -21.37
N HIS A 303 -0.02 -34.78 -20.28
CA HIS A 303 -1.44 -34.44 -20.33
C HIS A 303 -1.78 -33.18 -19.52
N ASP A 304 -0.79 -32.55 -18.89
CA ASP A 304 -0.99 -31.34 -18.09
C ASP A 304 -0.48 -30.11 -18.82
N ALA A 305 -1.44 -29.27 -19.19
CA ALA A 305 -1.25 -28.04 -19.95
C ALA A 305 -1.34 -26.78 -19.10
N SER A 306 -1.56 -26.91 -17.78
CA SER A 306 -1.97 -25.80 -16.92
C SER A 306 -0.91 -24.72 -16.71
N ILE A 307 0.38 -25.08 -16.84
CA ILE A 307 1.51 -24.14 -16.85
C ILE A 307 2.43 -24.52 -18.01
N ARG A 308 2.65 -23.60 -18.94
CA ARG A 308 3.54 -23.78 -20.10
C ARG A 308 4.55 -22.64 -20.19
N PHE A 309 5.73 -22.95 -20.72
CA PHE A 309 6.78 -21.98 -21.01
C PHE A 309 7.05 -21.98 -22.51
N HIS A 310 6.99 -20.80 -23.12
CA HIS A 310 7.27 -20.61 -24.54
C HIS A 310 8.49 -19.70 -24.70
N CYS A 311 9.51 -20.18 -25.42
CA CYS A 311 10.69 -19.40 -25.75
C CYS A 311 10.62 -18.99 -27.21
N CYS A 312 10.57 -17.68 -27.47
CA CYS A 312 10.39 -17.10 -28.79
C CYS A 312 11.55 -16.17 -29.15
N HIS A 313 11.76 -15.95 -30.45
CA HIS A 313 12.91 -15.20 -30.96
C HIS A 313 12.63 -13.69 -31.16
N SER A 314 11.38 -13.27 -31.10
CA SER A 314 10.94 -11.88 -31.25
C SER A 314 9.52 -11.69 -30.68
N PRO A 315 9.10 -10.44 -30.38
CA PRO A 315 7.72 -10.13 -29.97
C PRO A 315 6.67 -10.58 -30.98
N GLN A 316 6.93 -10.39 -32.28
CA GLN A 316 6.04 -10.89 -33.33
C GLN A 316 5.86 -12.41 -33.23
N ARG A 317 6.96 -13.16 -33.10
CA ARG A 317 6.88 -14.63 -33.02
C ARG A 317 6.20 -15.09 -31.73
N GLU A 318 6.39 -14.36 -30.64
CA GLU A 318 5.69 -14.61 -29.37
C GLU A 318 4.17 -14.49 -29.51
N LEU A 319 3.68 -13.43 -30.17
CA LEU A 319 2.24 -13.25 -30.43
C LEU A 319 1.68 -14.30 -31.40
N GLU A 320 2.41 -14.65 -32.46
CA GLU A 320 2.01 -15.74 -33.36
C GLU A 320 1.84 -17.07 -32.60
N VAL A 321 2.81 -17.40 -31.74
CA VAL A 321 2.75 -18.61 -30.90
C VAL A 321 1.59 -18.53 -29.91
N LEU A 322 1.38 -17.38 -29.27
CA LEU A 322 0.25 -17.17 -28.36
C LEU A 322 -1.08 -17.38 -29.08
N HIS A 323 -1.26 -16.77 -30.26
CA HIS A 323 -2.47 -16.93 -31.07
C HIS A 323 -2.75 -18.40 -31.39
N ASP A 324 -1.74 -19.15 -31.82
CA ASP A 324 -1.88 -20.59 -32.09
C ASP A 324 -2.26 -21.39 -30.82
N GLN A 325 -1.68 -21.05 -29.66
CA GLN A 325 -2.05 -21.69 -28.38
C GLN A 325 -3.49 -21.38 -27.97
N LEU A 326 -3.95 -20.14 -28.15
CA LEU A 326 -5.33 -19.75 -27.84
C LEU A 326 -6.32 -20.45 -28.76
N LEU A 327 -6.03 -20.53 -30.06
CA LEU A 327 -6.86 -21.31 -31.00
C LEU A 327 -6.96 -22.79 -30.61
N ALA A 328 -5.84 -23.39 -30.20
CA ALA A 328 -5.84 -24.76 -29.71
C ALA A 328 -6.69 -24.91 -28.45
N ALA A 329 -6.57 -23.98 -27.48
CA ALA A 329 -7.36 -24.00 -26.26
C ALA A 329 -8.87 -23.87 -26.54
N PHE A 330 -9.28 -22.96 -27.43
CA PHE A 330 -10.69 -22.82 -27.84
C PHE A 330 -11.22 -24.05 -28.59
N ALA A 331 -10.36 -24.76 -29.33
CA ALA A 331 -10.75 -25.99 -30.01
C ALA A 331 -10.90 -27.18 -29.06
N GLU A 332 -10.11 -27.22 -27.97
CA GLU A 332 -10.17 -28.26 -26.94
C GLU A 332 -11.34 -28.07 -25.96
N ASP A 333 -11.65 -26.82 -25.58
CA ASP A 333 -12.71 -26.48 -24.63
C ASP A 333 -13.72 -25.47 -25.22
N ALA A 334 -14.89 -25.99 -25.61
CA ALA A 334 -15.97 -25.17 -26.16
C ALA A 334 -16.64 -24.23 -25.13
N THR A 335 -16.35 -24.37 -23.83
CA THR A 335 -16.86 -23.47 -22.79
C THR A 335 -15.95 -22.26 -22.53
N LEU A 336 -14.71 -22.30 -23.03
CA LEU A 336 -13.75 -21.21 -22.88
C LEU A 336 -14.13 -20.07 -23.81
N GLU A 337 -14.42 -18.89 -23.24
CA GLU A 337 -14.72 -17.69 -24.02
C GLU A 337 -13.53 -16.72 -24.02
N PRO A 338 -13.34 -15.89 -25.06
CA PRO A 338 -12.24 -14.93 -25.08
C PRO A 338 -12.17 -13.97 -23.88
N ARG A 339 -13.31 -13.71 -23.22
CA ARG A 339 -13.38 -12.87 -22.01
C ARG A 339 -12.79 -13.52 -20.76
N ASP A 340 -12.56 -14.84 -20.79
CA ASP A 340 -11.95 -15.58 -19.69
C ASP A 340 -10.41 -15.53 -19.76
N ILE A 341 -9.84 -14.92 -20.81
CA ILE A 341 -8.41 -14.92 -21.11
C ILE A 341 -7.84 -13.52 -20.88
N MET A 342 -6.76 -13.45 -20.10
CA MET A 342 -6.01 -12.21 -19.87
C MET A 342 -4.58 -12.36 -20.38
N VAL A 343 -4.19 -11.50 -21.32
CA VAL A 343 -2.81 -11.39 -21.83
C VAL A 343 -2.18 -10.15 -21.22
N MET A 344 -1.08 -10.32 -20.49
CA MET A 344 -0.35 -9.23 -19.85
C MET A 344 1.07 -9.16 -20.39
N VAL A 345 1.52 -7.95 -20.73
CA VAL A 345 2.89 -7.64 -21.15
C VAL A 345 3.44 -6.48 -20.31
N PRO A 346 4.78 -6.35 -20.14
CA PRO A 346 5.36 -5.27 -19.34
C PRO A 346 5.06 -3.86 -19.88
N ASP A 347 5.15 -3.68 -21.21
CA ASP A 347 4.75 -2.46 -21.92
C ASP A 347 3.93 -2.84 -23.15
N ILE A 348 2.66 -2.44 -23.17
CA ILE A 348 1.76 -2.72 -24.30
C ILE A 348 2.16 -1.96 -25.56
N ASN A 349 2.86 -0.83 -25.44
CA ASN A 349 3.26 -0.02 -26.59
C ASN A 349 4.31 -0.73 -27.45
N ASP A 350 5.14 -1.58 -26.84
CA ASP A 350 6.13 -2.40 -27.56
C ASP A 350 5.47 -3.50 -28.40
N TYR A 351 4.31 -4.00 -27.96
CA TYR A 351 3.58 -5.09 -28.62
C TYR A 351 2.48 -4.59 -29.55
N ALA A 352 1.97 -3.37 -29.35
CA ALA A 352 0.87 -2.79 -30.12
C ALA A 352 1.02 -2.91 -31.66
N PRO A 353 2.21 -2.68 -32.27
CA PRO A 353 2.37 -2.81 -33.72
C PRO A 353 2.18 -4.21 -34.30
N TYR A 354 2.15 -5.24 -33.44
CA TYR A 354 2.09 -6.65 -33.83
C TYR A 354 0.78 -7.34 -33.43
N ILE A 355 -0.13 -6.63 -32.74
CA ILE A 355 -1.42 -7.16 -32.27
C ILE A 355 -2.50 -7.06 -33.37
N ASP A 356 -2.35 -6.12 -34.31
CA ASP A 356 -3.18 -5.96 -35.52
C ASP A 356 -2.81 -6.97 -36.62
#